data_AF-A0A967HU27-F1
#
_entry.id   AF-A0A967HU27-F1
#
_cell.length_a   1.000
_cell.length_b   1.000
_cell.length_c   1.000
_cell.angle_alpha   90.00
_cell.angle_beta   90.00
_cell.angle_gamma   90.00
#
_symmetry.space_group_name_H-M   'P 1'
#
loop_
_entity.id
_entity.type
_entity.pdbx_description
1 polymer ?
#
loop_
_entity_poly.entity_id
_entity_poly.type
_entity_poly.pdbx_seq_one_letter_code
_entity_poly.pdbx_strand_id
1 'polypeptide(L)' 'TREIGLLRAVGTTRRQLRRMITWEAVIIAGFGGVVGTAVGLVFGWAIVVALGDEAELVFRIPVLRLAAAVGAAGLAG' A
#
# COMPACT_ATOMS: atom_id res chain seq x y z
N THR A 1 -5.52 20.12 12.61
CA THR A 1 -6.06 20.52 13.93
C THR A 1 -7.09 21.64 13.86
N ARG A 2 -7.02 22.59 12.91
CA ARG A 2 -8.10 23.55 12.63
C ARG A 2 -9.28 22.94 11.84
N GLU A 3 -9.03 22.13 10.81
CA GLU A 3 -10.09 21.54 9.96
C GLU A 3 -11.02 20.59 10.72
N ILE A 4 -10.47 19.74 11.59
CA ILE A 4 -11.26 18.83 12.43
C ILE A 4 -12.14 19.61 13.43
N GLY A 5 -11.67 20.77 13.91
CA GLY A 5 -12.45 21.68 14.75
C GLY A 5 -13.60 22.33 13.98
N LEU A 6 -13.36 22.67 12.70
CA LEU A 6 -14.35 23.21 11.79
C LEU A 6 -15.42 22.17 11.43
N LEU A 7 -15.04 20.93 11.15
CA LEU A 7 -15.97 19.81 10.92
C LEU A 7 -16.85 19.52 12.15
N ARG A 8 -16.29 19.61 13.36
CA ARG A 8 -17.10 19.52 14.59
C ARG A 8 -18.06 20.69 14.77
N ALA A 9 -17.66 21.91 14.40
CA ALA A 9 -18.52 23.08 14.47
C ALA A 9 -19.71 23.01 13.48
N VAL A 10 -19.51 22.35 12.34
CA VAL A 10 -20.56 22.05 11.34
C VAL A 10 -21.42 20.82 11.75
N GLY A 11 -21.18 20.24 12.93
CA GLY A 11 -22.00 19.16 13.50
C GLY A 11 -21.60 17.74 13.08
N THR A 12 -20.39 17.55 12.53
CA THR A 12 -19.92 16.23 12.10
C THR A 12 -19.73 15.31 13.32
N THR A 13 -20.34 14.13 13.27
CA THR A 13 -20.24 13.16 14.37
C THR A 13 -18.85 12.53 14.44
N ARG A 14 -18.44 12.09 15.65
CA ARG A 14 -17.16 11.40 15.84
C ARG A 14 -17.01 10.14 14.98
N ARG A 15 -18.13 9.45 14.67
CA ARG A 15 -18.14 8.25 13.84
C ARG A 15 -17.94 8.58 12.35
N GLN A 16 -18.53 9.67 11.87
CA GLN A 16 -18.29 10.17 10.50
C GLN A 16 -16.83 10.59 10.31
N LEU A 17 -16.26 11.32 11.27
CA LEU A 17 -14.86 11.73 11.22
C LEU A 17 -13.92 10.51 11.17
N ARG A 18 -14.12 9.52 12.05
CA ARG A 18 -13.29 8.29 12.04
C ARG A 18 -13.41 7.53 10.72
N ARG A 19 -14.61 7.40 10.17
CA ARG A 19 -14.83 6.70 8.90
C ARG A 19 -14.12 7.41 7.74
N MET A 20 -14.15 8.74 7.71
CA MET A 20 -13.43 9.53 6.70
C MET A 20 -11.92 9.29 6.76
N ILE A 21 -11.34 9.37 7.97
CA ILE A 21 -9.91 9.16 8.18
C ILE A 21 -9.50 7.74 7.79
N THR A 22 -10.28 6.73 8.18
CA THR A 22 -10.01 5.33 7.77
C THR A 22 -10.03 5.19 6.26
N TRP A 23 -11.02 5.77 5.56
CA TRP A 23 -11.03 5.70 4.09
C TRP A 23 -9.82 6.36 3.45
N GLU A 24 -9.37 7.50 3.97
CA GLU A 24 -8.16 8.16 3.49
C GLU A 24 -6.92 7.28 3.71
N ALA A 25 -6.81 6.66 4.88
CA ALA A 25 -5.74 5.73 5.20
C ALA A 25 -5.76 4.46 4.33
N VAL A 26 -6.92 3.85 4.11
CA VAL A 26 -7.11 2.71 3.17
C VAL A 26 -6.60 3.07 1.77
N ILE A 27 -6.96 4.25 1.26
CA ILE A 27 -6.56 4.70 -0.07
C ILE A 27 -5.04 4.88 -0.15
N ILE A 28 -4.45 5.56 0.83
CA ILE A 28 -2.99 5.79 0.88
C ILE A 28 -2.23 4.48 1.03
N ALA A 29 -2.67 3.60 1.93
CA ALA A 29 -2.04 2.30 2.18
C ALA A 29 -2.16 1.37 0.96
N GLY A 30 -3.33 1.32 0.32
CA GLY A 30 -3.55 0.57 -0.91
C GLY A 30 -2.66 1.07 -2.05
N PHE A 31 -2.62 2.38 -2.27
CA PHE A 31 -1.77 2.98 -3.31
C PHE A 31 -0.28 2.73 -3.04
N GLY A 32 0.16 2.95 -1.80
CA GLY A 32 1.54 2.65 -1.39
C GLY A 32 1.91 1.18 -1.56
N GLY A 33 0.99 0.26 -1.24
CA GLY A 33 1.17 -1.17 -1.43
C GLY A 33 1.34 -1.55 -2.90
N VAL A 34 0.49 -1.03 -3.79
CA VAL A 34 0.58 -1.27 -5.24
C VAL A 34 1.90 -0.72 -5.80
N VAL A 35 2.19 0.55 -5.55
CA VAL A 35 3.39 1.22 -6.08
C VAL A 35 4.66 0.59 -5.51
N GLY A 36 4.72 0.36 -4.20
CA GLY A 36 5.86 -0.27 -3.55
C GLY A 36 6.12 -1.69 -4.06
N THR A 37 5.07 -2.48 -4.29
CA THR A 37 5.18 -3.82 -4.87
C THR A 37 5.70 -3.77 -6.31
N ALA A 38 5.17 -2.86 -7.14
CA ALA A 38 5.63 -2.70 -8.51
C ALA A 38 7.10 -2.29 -8.58
N VAL A 39 7.50 -1.31 -7.78
CA VAL A 39 8.89 -0.86 -7.67
C VAL A 39 9.79 -1.99 -7.15
N GLY A 40 9.38 -2.71 -6.11
CA GLY A 40 10.12 -3.85 -5.57
C GLY A 40 10.32 -4.98 -6.57
N LEU A 41 9.31 -5.27 -7.41
CA LEU A 41 9.43 -6.25 -8.49
C LEU A 41 10.43 -5.83 -9.56
N VAL A 42 10.42 -4.56 -9.96
CA VAL A 42 11.37 -4.02 -10.94
C VAL A 42 12.80 -4.12 -10.42
N PHE A 43 13.04 -3.71 -9.17
CA PHE A 43 14.36 -3.83 -8.55
C PHE A 43 14.78 -5.29 -8.36
N GLY A 44 13.88 -6.16 -7.90
CA GLY A 44 14.17 -7.59 -7.75
C GLY A 44 14.55 -8.25 -9.08
N TRP A 45 13.84 -7.91 -10.16
CA TRP A 45 14.18 -8.36 -11.50
C TRP A 45 15.52 -7.80 -11.98
N ALA A 46 15.78 -6.51 -11.77
CA ALA A 46 17.06 -5.88 -12.15
C ALA A 46 18.27 -6.53 -11.46
N ILE A 47 18.13 -6.90 -10.18
CA ILE A 47 19.16 -7.63 -9.43
C ILE A 47 19.39 -9.01 -10.05
N VAL A 48 18.33 -9.78 -10.32
CA VAL A 48 18.46 -11.10 -10.94
C VAL A 48 19.18 -11.02 -12.29
N VAL A 49 18.84 -10.02 -13.12
CA VAL A 49 19.52 -9.79 -14.41
C VAL A 49 20.99 -9.40 -14.20
N ALA A 50 21.30 -8.54 -13.22
CA ALA A 50 22.66 -8.10 -12.95
C ALA A 50 23.58 -9.22 -12.43
N LEU A 51 23.02 -10.23 -11.75
CA LEU A 51 23.75 -11.38 -11.20
C LEU A 51 23.68 -12.66 -12.07
N GLY A 52 22.92 -12.60 -13.18
CA GLY A 52 22.29 -13.75 -13.83
C GLY A 52 23.18 -14.83 -14.44
N ASP A 53 24.49 -14.61 -14.55
CA ASP A 53 25.41 -15.60 -15.13
C ASP A 53 26.15 -16.46 -14.08
N GLU A 54 26.26 -16.04 -12.81
CA GLU A 54 26.98 -16.80 -11.78
C GLU A 54 26.08 -17.55 -10.79
N ALA A 55 24.79 -17.19 -10.72
CA ALA A 55 23.95 -17.56 -9.58
C ALA A 55 22.69 -18.41 -9.90
N GLU A 56 22.49 -18.86 -11.15
CA GLU A 56 21.30 -19.64 -11.60
C GLU A 56 19.97 -19.12 -11.01
N LEU A 57 19.81 -17.79 -10.95
CA LEU A 57 18.68 -17.19 -10.26
C LEU A 57 17.40 -17.29 -11.09
N VAL A 58 16.46 -18.13 -10.64
CA VAL A 58 15.11 -18.22 -11.24
C VAL A 58 14.17 -17.22 -10.56
N PHE A 59 13.78 -16.17 -11.29
CA PHE A 59 12.81 -15.19 -10.80
C PHE A 59 11.38 -15.75 -10.82
N ARG A 60 10.87 -16.17 -9.66
CA ARG A 60 9.46 -16.59 -9.48
C ARG A 60 8.66 -15.46 -8.85
N ILE A 61 7.58 -15.05 -9.52
CA ILE A 61 6.65 -14.01 -9.04
C ILE A 61 5.45 -14.67 -8.37
N PRO A 62 5.31 -14.66 -7.04
CA PRO A 62 4.16 -15.25 -6.36
C PRO A 62 2.99 -14.25 -6.36
N VAL A 63 2.31 -14.11 -7.51
CA VAL A 63 1.25 -13.12 -7.75
C VAL A 63 0.18 -13.14 -6.64
N LEU A 64 -0.23 -14.32 -6.20
CA LEU A 64 -1.23 -14.46 -5.14
C LEU A 64 -0.77 -13.89 -3.79
N ARG A 65 0.51 -14.07 -3.42
CA ARG A 65 1.07 -13.54 -2.17
C ARG A 65 1.21 -12.03 -2.23
N LEU A 66 1.59 -11.49 -3.38
CA LEU A 66 1.69 -10.04 -3.60
C LEU A 66 0.30 -9.39 -3.56
N ALA A 67 -0.68 -9.97 -4.25
CA ALA A 67 -2.06 -9.50 -4.22
C ALA A 67 -2.64 -9.55 -2.79
N ALA A 68 -2.41 -10.64 -2.06
CA ALA A 68 -2.84 -10.77 -0.67
C ALA A 68 -2.15 -9.73 0.25
N ALA A 69 -0.85 -9.47 0.06
CA ALA A 69 -0.12 -8.48 0.86
C ALA A 69 -0.62 -7.06 0.61
N VAL A 70 -0.85 -6.67 -0.65
CA VAL A 70 -1.42 -5.36 -1.00
C VAL A 70 -2.85 -5.23 -0.48
N GLY A 71 -3.66 -6.28 -0.61
CA GLY A 71 -5.01 -6.32 -0.05
C GLY A 71 -5.03 -6.18 1.47
N ALA A 72 -4.15 -6.89 2.17
CA ALA A 72 -4.00 -6.78 3.62
C ALA A 72 -3.53 -5.39 4.06
N ALA A 73 -2.59 -4.78 3.33
CA ALA A 73 -2.13 -3.42 3.60
C ALA A 73 -3.27 -2.39 3.46
N GLY A 74 -4.09 -2.52 2.41
CA GLY A 74 -5.27 -1.68 2.22
C GLY A 74 -6.32 -1.86 3.33
N LEU A 75 -6.51 -3.08 3.84
CA LEU A 75 -7.46 -3.35 4.94
C LEU A 75 -6.96 -2.93 6.33
N ALA A 76 -5.64 -2.76 6.49
CA ALA A 76 -5.02 -2.35 7.74
C ALA A 76 -4.94 -0.83 7.92
N GLY A 77 -5.06 -0.06 6.83
CA GLY A 77 -5.25 1.40 6.85
C GLY A 77 -6.65 1.78 7.31
#